data_AF-D1A4S5-F1
#
_entry.id   AF-D1A4S5-F1
#
_cell.length_a   1.000
_cell.length_b   1.000
_cell.length_c   1.000
_cell.angle_alpha   90.00
_cell.angle_beta   90.00
_cell.angle_gamma   90.00
#
_symmetry.space_group_name_H-M   'P 1'
#
loop_
_entity.id
_entity.type
_entity.pdbx_description
1 polymer ?
#
loop_
_entity_poly.entity_id
_entity_poly.type
_entity_poly.pdbx_seq_one_letter_code
_entity_poly.pdbx_strand_id
1 'polypeptide(L)'
;MVSLIFMSTGLWATAAVFQGFQLSGSGLQQVTALLIISVVVVPAVWLASQLVLPVLDIVMEVALEYEPPYRPGDKAAKRGLAGIWKEIPLGAIAWMGFLAVSAFIVLGAVSLVVGSTAVYLAVRLCGAFDLPVQLAGLWSALGTYWLASVLGSAFEGVLKILLGGAAALLGMLKAAEVALVVGGLLLAERLFAGVRLESGPHVPQWMALTVVAVLFSALAFQIDLPGLRTLSLVVCGALGLWLLSWLSTWMEFTLHISGFWTFVGTACLLMLLTGPIRLIKRSTRQPEPRLPMDDDPFWHLSFTHFYP
;
A
#
# COMPACT_ATOMS: atom_id res chain seq x y z
N MET A 1 -11.56 -12.25 10.68
CA MET A 1 -10.42 -12.87 11.39
C MET A 1 -9.06 -12.43 10.84
N VAL A 2 -8.84 -12.48 9.52
CA VAL A 2 -7.55 -12.13 8.90
C VAL A 2 -7.08 -10.69 9.22
N SER A 3 -7.98 -9.68 9.20
CA SER A 3 -7.62 -8.29 9.55
C SER A 3 -7.24 -8.06 11.01
N LEU A 4 -7.73 -8.89 11.95
CA LEU A 4 -7.38 -8.77 13.37
C LEU A 4 -5.92 -9.18 13.63
N ILE A 5 -5.47 -10.24 12.94
CA ILE A 5 -4.09 -10.72 13.04
C ILE A 5 -3.15 -9.64 12.51
N PHE A 6 -3.44 -9.05 11.35
CA PHE A 6 -2.58 -8.01 10.76
C PHE A 6 -2.52 -6.73 11.57
N MET A 7 -3.65 -6.29 12.14
CA MET A 7 -3.64 -5.12 13.01
C MET A 7 -2.83 -5.40 14.28
N SER A 8 -2.97 -6.60 14.86
CA SER A 8 -2.20 -6.99 16.06
C SER A 8 -0.70 -7.07 15.77
N THR A 9 -0.30 -7.69 14.65
CA THR A 9 1.11 -7.77 14.22
C THR A 9 1.67 -6.40 13.87
N GLY A 10 0.88 -5.54 13.22
CA GLY A 10 1.24 -4.15 12.92
C GLY A 10 1.45 -3.34 14.19
N LEU A 11 0.55 -3.46 15.18
CA LEU A 11 0.66 -2.79 16.48
C LEU A 11 1.87 -3.28 17.28
N TRP A 12 2.14 -4.59 17.28
CA TRP A 12 3.33 -5.16 17.91
C TRP A 12 4.61 -4.60 17.26
N ALA A 13 4.67 -4.59 15.93
CA ALA A 13 5.82 -4.06 15.21
C ALA A 13 5.99 -2.55 15.41
N THR A 14 4.88 -1.83 15.57
CA THR A 14 4.88 -0.40 15.90
C THR A 14 5.41 -0.16 17.31
N ALA A 15 5.01 -0.97 18.30
CA ALA A 15 5.50 -0.86 19.67
C ALA A 15 7.01 -1.09 19.80
N ALA A 16 7.59 -1.88 18.88
CA ALA A 16 9.03 -2.17 18.88
C ALA A 16 9.88 -1.06 18.24
N VAL A 17 9.26 -0.10 17.54
CA VAL A 17 10.01 0.88 16.73
C VAL A 17 9.60 2.33 17.03
N PHE A 18 8.36 2.57 17.45
CA PHE A 18 7.80 3.90 17.67
C PHE A 18 7.78 4.26 19.16
N GLN A 19 8.54 5.30 19.53
CA GLN A 19 8.72 5.70 20.94
C GLN A 19 7.40 6.13 21.61
N GLY A 20 6.43 6.60 20.83
CA GLY A 20 5.13 7.08 21.32
C GLY A 20 4.15 5.97 21.75
N PHE A 21 4.48 4.70 21.55
CA PHE A 21 3.63 3.56 21.92
C PHE A 21 4.46 2.42 22.51
N GLN A 22 4.19 2.09 23.77
CA GLN A 22 4.95 1.07 24.49
C GLN A 22 4.03 -0.04 25.01
N LEU A 23 4.48 -1.28 24.81
CA LEU A 23 3.88 -2.49 25.38
C LEU A 23 4.84 -3.06 26.42
N SER A 24 4.47 -2.96 27.69
CA SER A 24 5.25 -3.51 28.81
C SER A 24 4.56 -4.76 29.38
N GLY A 25 5.15 -5.41 30.38
CA GLY A 25 4.54 -6.56 31.07
C GLY A 25 4.72 -7.94 30.40
N SER A 26 3.96 -8.92 30.89
CA SER A 26 4.08 -10.32 30.47
C SER A 26 3.52 -10.56 29.06
N GLY A 27 4.04 -11.57 28.35
CA GLY A 27 3.62 -11.86 26.98
C GLY A 27 2.12 -12.09 26.82
N LEU A 28 1.46 -12.68 27.83
CA LEU A 28 0.00 -12.87 27.81
C LEU A 28 -0.74 -11.53 27.92
N GLN A 29 -0.31 -10.62 28.79
CA GLN A 29 -0.89 -9.27 28.90
C GLN A 29 -0.71 -8.46 27.62
N GLN A 30 0.45 -8.57 26.96
CA GLN A 30 0.71 -7.92 25.68
C GLN A 30 -0.24 -8.44 24.59
N VAL A 31 -0.42 -9.76 24.48
CA VAL A 31 -1.34 -10.38 23.52
C VAL A 31 -2.77 -9.95 23.79
N THR A 32 -3.22 -9.95 25.05
CA THR A 32 -4.57 -9.51 25.42
C THR A 32 -4.80 -8.05 25.05
N ALA A 33 -3.84 -7.17 25.32
CA ALA A 33 -3.95 -5.75 24.99
C ALA A 33 -4.00 -5.51 23.46
N LEU A 34 -3.15 -6.19 22.69
CA LEU A 34 -3.16 -6.12 21.23
C LEU A 34 -4.48 -6.60 20.63
N LEU A 35 -5.06 -7.66 21.20
CA LEU A 35 -6.36 -8.17 20.78
C LEU A 35 -7.48 -7.17 21.07
N ILE A 36 -7.52 -6.59 22.27
CA ILE A 36 -8.52 -5.57 22.63
C ILE A 36 -8.43 -4.39 21.68
N ILE A 37 -7.23 -3.86 21.44
CA ILE A 37 -7.03 -2.73 20.52
C ILE A 37 -7.48 -3.10 19.11
N SER A 38 -7.11 -4.27 18.61
CA SER A 38 -7.49 -4.71 17.26
C SER A 38 -9.00 -4.93 17.13
N VAL A 39 -9.66 -5.47 18.15
CA VAL A 39 -11.11 -5.69 18.20
C VAL A 39 -11.87 -4.37 18.23
N VAL A 40 -11.31 -3.29 18.76
CA VAL A 40 -11.93 -1.96 18.72
C VAL A 40 -11.66 -1.26 17.38
N VAL A 41 -10.41 -1.28 16.92
CA VAL A 41 -9.98 -0.51 15.75
C VAL A 41 -10.53 -1.07 14.44
N VAL A 42 -10.46 -2.39 14.23
CA VAL A 42 -10.90 -3.02 12.98
C VAL A 42 -12.37 -2.73 12.66
N PRO A 43 -13.35 -2.96 13.56
CA PRO A 43 -14.74 -2.63 13.26
C PRO A 43 -15.00 -1.13 13.18
N ALA A 44 -14.31 -0.29 13.95
CA ALA A 44 -14.46 1.16 13.85
C ALA A 44 -14.07 1.68 12.45
N VAL A 45 -12.91 1.23 11.94
CA VAL A 45 -12.45 1.57 10.59
C VAL A 45 -13.36 0.96 9.53
N TRP A 46 -13.81 -0.28 9.73
CA TRP A 46 -14.72 -0.95 8.79
C TRP A 46 -16.05 -0.19 8.69
N LEU A 47 -16.69 0.15 9.81
CA LEU A 47 -17.92 0.94 9.85
C LEU A 47 -17.74 2.31 9.20
N ALA A 48 -16.62 2.98 9.45
CA ALA A 48 -16.34 4.26 8.83
C ALA A 48 -16.12 4.14 7.31
N SER A 49 -15.55 3.02 6.85
CA SER A 49 -15.36 2.74 5.43
C SER A 49 -16.71 2.51 4.72
N GLN A 50 -17.70 1.91 5.39
CA GLN A 50 -19.06 1.73 4.84
C GLN A 50 -19.75 3.04 4.46
N LEU A 51 -19.32 4.18 4.99
CA LEU A 51 -19.86 5.49 4.61
C LEU A 51 -19.31 5.99 3.26
N VAL A 52 -18.16 5.48 2.83
CA VAL A 52 -17.45 5.92 1.61
C VAL A 52 -17.56 4.88 0.49
N LEU A 53 -17.69 3.60 0.83
CA LEU A 53 -17.84 2.49 -0.13
C LEU A 53 -18.99 2.68 -1.14
N PRO A 54 -20.19 3.17 -0.78
CA PRO A 54 -21.27 3.38 -1.74
C PRO A 54 -20.89 4.37 -2.86
N VAL A 55 -20.08 5.38 -2.56
CA VAL A 55 -19.60 6.35 -3.55
C VAL A 55 -18.62 5.68 -4.52
N LEU A 56 -17.74 4.81 -4.02
CA LEU A 56 -16.83 4.01 -4.84
C LEU A 56 -17.58 2.99 -5.70
N ASP A 57 -18.61 2.33 -5.14
CA ASP A 57 -19.44 1.36 -5.86
C ASP A 57 -20.19 2.03 -7.01
N ILE A 58 -20.82 3.20 -6.77
CA ILE A 58 -21.47 3.98 -7.83
C ILE A 58 -20.47 4.38 -8.92
N VAL A 59 -19.28 4.86 -8.54
CA VAL A 59 -18.23 5.22 -9.51
C VAL A 59 -17.79 3.99 -10.33
N MET A 60 -17.73 2.81 -9.71
CA MET A 60 -17.33 1.58 -10.37
C MET A 60 -18.44 1.02 -11.27
N GLU A 61 -19.70 1.05 -10.85
CA GLU A 61 -20.86 0.70 -11.67
C GLU A 61 -20.95 1.58 -12.92
N VAL A 62 -20.78 2.89 -12.75
CA VAL A 62 -20.77 3.82 -13.88
C VAL A 62 -19.55 3.56 -14.77
N ALA A 63 -18.37 3.27 -14.22
CA ALA A 63 -17.19 2.90 -15.01
C ALA A 63 -17.42 1.64 -15.87
N LEU A 64 -18.11 0.64 -15.33
CA LEU A 64 -18.46 -0.59 -16.02
C LEU A 64 -19.56 -0.37 -17.07
N GLU A 65 -20.51 0.53 -16.81
CA GLU A 65 -21.58 0.87 -17.76
C GLU A 65 -21.05 1.61 -19.00
N TYR A 66 -19.97 2.39 -18.84
CA TYR A 66 -19.26 3.01 -19.96
C TYR A 66 -18.21 2.10 -20.61
N GLU A 67 -18.02 0.87 -20.12
CA GLU A 67 -17.16 -0.14 -20.73
C GLU A 67 -18.00 -0.96 -21.74
N PRO A 68 -17.85 -0.76 -23.06
CA PRO A 68 -18.69 -1.46 -24.04
C PRO A 68 -18.40 -2.96 -24.06
N PRO A 69 -19.38 -3.81 -24.43
CA PRO A 69 -19.24 -5.26 -24.41
C PRO A 69 -18.15 -5.72 -25.39
N TYR A 70 -16.97 -6.00 -24.87
CA TYR A 70 -15.82 -6.42 -25.65
C TYR A 70 -15.94 -7.91 -26.02
N ARG A 71 -16.14 -8.20 -27.31
CA ARG A 71 -15.97 -9.56 -27.86
C ARG A 71 -14.53 -9.74 -28.38
N PRO A 72 -13.75 -10.69 -27.85
CA PRO A 72 -12.36 -10.86 -28.26
C PRO A 72 -12.29 -11.52 -29.65
N GLY A 73 -11.74 -10.80 -30.63
CA GLY A 73 -11.44 -11.34 -31.97
C GLY A 73 -11.62 -10.36 -33.12
N ASP A 74 -12.42 -9.32 -32.93
CA ASP A 74 -12.82 -8.46 -34.02
C ASP A 74 -11.91 -7.22 -34.15
N LYS A 75 -10.94 -7.26 -35.07
CA LYS A 75 -10.08 -6.09 -35.35
C LYS A 75 -10.89 -4.88 -35.85
N ALA A 76 -12.11 -5.10 -36.35
CA ALA A 76 -13.06 -4.04 -36.69
C ALA A 76 -13.65 -3.38 -35.43
N ALA A 77 -13.94 -4.14 -34.38
CA ALA A 77 -14.40 -3.62 -33.09
C ALA A 77 -13.35 -2.74 -32.41
N LYS A 78 -12.04 -3.00 -32.57
CA LYS A 78 -10.98 -2.08 -32.05
C LYS A 78 -11.00 -0.69 -32.72
N ARG A 79 -11.39 -0.59 -33.99
CA ARG A 79 -11.58 0.72 -34.66
C ARG A 79 -12.90 1.37 -34.28
N GLY A 80 -13.96 0.58 -34.07
CA GLY A 80 -15.24 1.07 -33.52
C GLY A 80 -15.11 1.57 -32.08
N LEU A 81 -14.38 0.85 -31.23
CA LEU A 81 -14.02 1.22 -29.85
C LEU A 81 -13.20 2.51 -29.80
N ALA A 82 -12.26 2.72 -30.72
CA ALA A 82 -11.55 4.00 -30.83
C ALA A 82 -12.48 5.15 -31.27
N GLY A 83 -13.62 4.84 -31.90
CA GLY A 83 -14.72 5.78 -32.19
C GLY A 83 -15.62 6.03 -30.97
N ILE A 84 -16.00 4.99 -30.23
CA ILE A 84 -16.84 5.08 -29.01
C ILE A 84 -16.10 5.78 -27.87
N TRP A 85 -14.79 5.51 -27.68
CA TRP A 85 -13.92 6.27 -26.76
C TRP A 85 -13.73 7.73 -27.17
N LYS A 86 -14.06 8.09 -28.42
CA LYS A 86 -14.08 9.47 -28.91
C LYS A 86 -15.40 10.18 -28.56
N GLU A 87 -16.46 9.42 -28.29
CA GLU A 87 -17.79 9.91 -27.95
C GLU A 87 -18.04 10.05 -26.45
N ILE A 88 -17.27 9.34 -25.60
CA ILE A 88 -17.26 9.62 -24.17
C ILE A 88 -16.63 11.00 -23.98
N PRO A 89 -17.35 11.99 -23.40
CA PRO A 89 -16.76 13.29 -23.16
C PRO A 89 -15.57 13.10 -22.22
N LEU A 90 -14.38 13.55 -22.63
CA LEU A 90 -13.16 13.55 -21.80
C LEU A 90 -13.42 14.12 -20.39
N GLY A 91 -14.41 15.03 -20.26
CA GLY A 91 -14.92 15.54 -19.00
C GLY A 91 -15.51 14.48 -18.08
N ALA A 92 -16.24 13.47 -18.57
CA ALA A 92 -16.81 12.40 -17.74
C ALA A 92 -15.74 11.44 -17.21
N ILE A 93 -14.76 11.06 -18.04
CA ILE A 93 -13.63 10.22 -17.61
C ILE A 93 -12.78 10.97 -16.57
N ALA A 94 -12.48 12.25 -16.82
CA ALA A 94 -11.77 13.10 -15.87
C ALA A 94 -12.55 13.30 -14.56
N TRP A 95 -13.87 13.46 -14.64
CA TRP A 95 -14.74 13.63 -13.48
C TRP A 95 -14.87 12.35 -12.65
N MET A 96 -15.00 11.18 -13.28
CA MET A 96 -14.98 9.89 -12.58
C MET A 96 -13.64 9.57 -11.95
N GLY A 97 -12.54 9.88 -12.64
CA GLY A 97 -11.20 9.80 -12.08
C GLY A 97 -11.04 10.72 -10.86
N PHE A 98 -11.53 11.95 -10.96
CA PHE A 98 -11.55 12.90 -9.84
C PHE A 98 -12.38 12.38 -8.67
N LEU A 99 -13.59 11.85 -8.92
CA LEU A 99 -14.43 11.26 -7.88
C LEU A 99 -13.77 10.08 -7.21
N ALA A 100 -13.22 9.13 -7.98
CA ALA A 100 -12.50 7.98 -7.43
C ALA A 100 -11.34 8.44 -6.53
N VAL A 101 -10.48 9.33 -7.02
CA VAL A 101 -9.35 9.87 -6.25
C VAL A 101 -9.83 10.59 -4.99
N SER A 102 -10.87 11.42 -5.10
CA SER A 102 -11.44 12.13 -3.96
C SER A 102 -12.03 11.17 -2.91
N ALA A 103 -12.72 10.11 -3.34
CA ALA A 103 -13.27 9.09 -2.46
C ALA A 103 -12.15 8.31 -1.76
N PHE A 104 -11.05 7.98 -2.44
CA PHE A 104 -9.87 7.37 -1.82
C PHE A 104 -9.20 8.30 -0.80
N ILE A 105 -9.10 9.60 -1.09
CA ILE A 105 -8.55 10.59 -0.15
C ILE A 105 -9.45 10.70 1.08
N VAL A 106 -10.76 10.79 0.89
CA VAL A 106 -11.75 10.84 1.98
C VAL A 106 -11.70 9.57 2.80
N LEU A 107 -11.67 8.40 2.16
CA LEU A 107 -11.55 7.12 2.85
C LEU A 107 -10.27 7.07 3.70
N GLY A 108 -9.13 7.51 3.16
CA GLY A 108 -7.87 7.58 3.87
C GLY A 108 -7.93 8.54 5.06
N ALA A 109 -8.52 9.72 4.89
CA ALA A 109 -8.67 10.71 5.95
C ALA A 109 -9.62 10.24 7.06
N VAL A 110 -10.76 9.67 6.70
CA VAL A 110 -11.74 9.10 7.63
C VAL A 110 -11.12 7.93 8.39
N SER A 111 -10.43 7.03 7.69
CA SER A 111 -9.72 5.90 8.27
C SER A 111 -8.65 6.37 9.26
N LEU A 112 -7.87 7.40 8.92
CA LEU A 112 -6.89 7.99 9.82
C LEU A 112 -7.54 8.56 11.08
N VAL A 113 -8.59 9.38 10.96
CA VAL A 113 -9.25 10.00 12.12
C VAL A 113 -9.91 8.95 13.00
N VAL A 114 -10.72 8.07 12.42
CA VAL A 114 -11.46 7.05 13.16
C VAL A 114 -10.50 6.01 13.76
N GLY A 115 -9.53 5.55 12.99
CA GLY A 115 -8.52 4.60 13.44
C GLY A 115 -7.68 5.14 14.59
N SER A 116 -7.21 6.38 14.49
CA SER A 116 -6.42 7.03 15.56
C SER A 116 -7.25 7.23 16.82
N THR A 117 -8.52 7.65 16.67
CA THR A 117 -9.44 7.82 17.80
C THR A 117 -9.74 6.47 18.47
N ALA A 118 -9.95 5.43 17.68
CA ALA A 118 -10.17 4.07 18.17
C ALA A 118 -8.94 3.52 18.91
N VAL A 119 -7.72 3.75 18.40
CA VAL A 119 -6.48 3.39 19.11
C VAL A 119 -6.38 4.14 20.45
N TYR A 120 -6.64 5.45 20.45
CA TYR A 120 -6.59 6.26 21.67
C TYR A 120 -7.58 5.75 22.74
N LEU A 121 -8.83 5.49 22.35
CA LEU A 121 -9.86 4.97 23.25
C LEU A 121 -9.55 3.54 23.70
N ALA A 122 -9.05 2.69 22.81
CA ALA A 122 -8.69 1.31 23.16
C ALA A 122 -7.53 1.25 24.16
N VAL A 123 -6.51 2.11 24.03
CA VAL A 123 -5.43 2.20 25.02
C VAL A 123 -5.96 2.66 26.37
N ARG A 124 -6.89 3.64 26.40
CA ARG A 124 -7.56 4.05 27.65
C ARG A 124 -8.38 2.93 28.28
N LEU A 125 -9.07 2.13 27.46
CA LEU A 125 -9.77 0.93 27.92
C LEU A 125 -8.80 -0.11 28.49
N CYS A 126 -7.67 -0.37 27.82
CA CYS A 126 -6.62 -1.24 28.34
C CYS A 126 -6.09 -0.76 29.70
N GLY A 127 -5.89 0.55 29.87
CA GLY A 127 -5.50 1.14 31.15
C GLY A 127 -6.54 0.93 32.26
N ALA A 128 -7.84 0.89 31.93
CA ALA A 128 -8.90 0.59 32.90
C ALA A 128 -8.91 -0.89 33.35
N PHE A 129 -8.28 -1.78 32.58
CA PHE A 129 -8.07 -3.20 32.94
C PHE A 129 -6.66 -3.45 33.51
N ASP A 130 -5.95 -2.40 33.93
CA ASP A 130 -4.56 -2.44 34.40
C ASP A 130 -3.60 -3.12 33.41
N LEU A 131 -3.90 -3.06 32.10
CA LEU A 131 -3.03 -3.60 31.07
C LEU A 131 -1.86 -2.63 30.80
N PRO A 132 -0.64 -3.17 30.65
CA PRO A 132 0.62 -2.42 30.61
C PRO A 132 0.89 -1.75 29.24
N VAL A 133 -0.06 -0.93 28.76
CA VAL A 133 0.04 -0.20 27.49
C VAL A 133 0.14 1.30 27.73
N GLN A 134 1.14 1.94 27.14
CA GLN A 134 1.33 3.38 27.23
C GLN A 134 1.31 4.04 25.87
N LEU A 135 0.72 5.24 25.84
CA LEU A 135 0.62 6.07 24.65
C LEU A 135 0.88 7.53 25.06
N ALA A 136 1.85 8.18 24.42
CA ALA A 136 2.35 9.50 24.84
C ALA A 136 1.35 10.66 24.62
N GLY A 137 0.33 10.48 23.78
CA GLY A 137 -0.67 11.50 23.45
C GLY A 137 -1.46 11.22 22.16
N LEU A 138 -2.21 12.23 21.69
CA LEU A 138 -3.05 12.10 20.48
C LEU A 138 -2.21 11.90 19.20
N TRP A 139 -1.09 12.62 19.07
CA TRP A 139 -0.18 12.49 17.93
C TRP A 139 0.46 11.11 17.84
N SER A 140 0.76 10.50 18.99
CA SER A 140 1.21 9.11 19.02
C SER A 140 0.10 8.13 18.67
N ALA A 141 -1.17 8.38 18.99
CA ALA A 141 -2.26 7.52 18.50
C ALA A 141 -2.33 7.51 16.97
N LEU A 142 -2.17 8.68 16.35
CA LEU A 142 -2.15 8.83 14.91
C LEU A 142 -0.95 8.13 14.27
N GLY A 143 0.24 8.38 14.80
CA GLY A 143 1.46 7.68 14.39
C GLY A 143 1.30 6.16 14.51
N THR A 144 0.81 5.68 15.66
CA THR A 144 0.63 4.25 15.93
C THR A 144 -0.35 3.60 14.98
N TYR A 145 -1.52 4.21 14.75
CA TYR A 145 -2.51 3.66 13.84
C TYR A 145 -1.97 3.59 12.40
N TRP A 146 -1.34 4.67 11.93
CA TRP A 146 -0.79 4.73 10.57
C TRP A 146 0.33 3.69 10.38
N LEU A 147 1.30 3.62 11.31
CA LEU A 147 2.39 2.65 11.25
C LEU A 147 1.86 1.22 11.31
N ALA A 148 0.92 0.94 12.23
CA ALA A 148 0.32 -0.38 12.36
C ALA A 148 -0.44 -0.81 11.10
N SER A 149 -1.14 0.12 10.44
CA SER A 149 -1.86 -0.15 9.20
C SER A 149 -0.90 -0.46 8.05
N VAL A 150 0.17 0.34 7.91
CA VAL A 150 1.18 0.14 6.85
C VAL A 150 1.93 -1.17 7.07
N LEU A 151 2.40 -1.44 8.30
CA LEU A 151 3.10 -2.68 8.62
C LEU A 151 2.19 -3.90 8.52
N GLY A 152 0.96 -3.82 9.03
CA GLY A 152 -0.04 -4.88 8.90
C GLY A 152 -0.31 -5.26 7.44
N SER A 153 -0.42 -4.27 6.54
CA SER A 153 -0.58 -4.52 5.10
C SER A 153 0.64 -5.18 4.44
N ALA A 154 1.84 -4.96 4.97
CA ALA A 154 3.06 -5.62 4.50
C ALA A 154 3.09 -7.09 4.94
N PHE A 155 2.70 -7.37 6.19
CA PHE A 155 2.54 -8.74 6.70
C PHE A 155 1.46 -9.52 5.96
N GLU A 156 0.37 -8.88 5.55
CA GLU A 156 -0.63 -9.49 4.68
C GLU A 156 -0.02 -9.95 3.35
N GLY A 157 0.86 -9.14 2.76
CA GLY A 157 1.60 -9.52 1.56
C GLY A 157 2.44 -10.77 1.74
N VAL A 158 3.08 -10.94 2.90
CA VAL A 158 3.87 -12.12 3.26
C VAL A 158 2.98 -13.34 3.47
N LEU A 159 1.84 -13.19 4.16
CA LEU A 159 0.91 -14.29 4.38
C LEU A 159 0.33 -14.80 3.05
N LYS A 160 0.04 -13.90 2.11
CA LYS A 160 -0.39 -14.27 0.74
C LYS A 160 0.62 -15.14 0.00
N ILE A 161 1.91 -15.09 0.35
CA ILE A 161 2.94 -16.03 -0.15
C ILE A 161 2.66 -17.45 0.32
N LEU A 162 2.29 -17.62 1.59
CA LEU A 162 2.02 -18.92 2.21
C LEU A 162 0.72 -19.55 1.72
N LEU A 163 -0.25 -18.74 1.30
CA LEU A 163 -1.54 -19.20 0.78
C LEU A 163 -1.50 -19.69 -0.69
N GLY A 164 -0.40 -19.46 -1.42
CA GLY A 164 -0.21 -19.96 -2.79
C GLY A 164 -0.96 -19.18 -3.89
N GLY A 165 -0.79 -19.61 -5.15
CA GLY A 165 -1.48 -19.05 -6.31
C GLY A 165 -0.98 -17.67 -6.80
N ALA A 166 -1.83 -16.94 -7.54
CA ALA A 166 -1.48 -15.61 -8.08
C ALA A 166 -1.20 -14.57 -6.98
N ALA A 167 -1.83 -14.73 -5.81
CA ALA A 167 -1.57 -13.91 -4.63
C ALA A 167 -0.14 -14.13 -4.08
N ALA A 168 0.42 -15.33 -4.21
CA ALA A 168 1.77 -15.63 -3.75
C ALA A 168 2.84 -14.95 -4.61
N LEU A 169 2.65 -14.85 -5.93
CA LEU A 169 3.56 -14.11 -6.81
C LEU A 169 3.60 -12.62 -6.42
N LEU A 170 2.44 -12.01 -6.17
CA LEU A 170 2.35 -10.61 -5.74
C LEU A 170 2.99 -10.39 -4.36
N GLY A 171 2.78 -11.34 -3.44
CA GLY A 171 3.42 -11.35 -2.13
C GLY A 171 4.94 -11.44 -2.25
N MET A 172 5.46 -12.37 -3.07
CA MET A 172 6.90 -12.55 -3.32
C MET A 172 7.51 -11.30 -3.94
N LEU A 173 6.85 -10.68 -4.92
CA LEU A 173 7.33 -9.44 -5.54
C LEU A 173 7.33 -8.27 -4.53
N LYS A 174 6.39 -8.21 -3.59
CA LYS A 174 6.42 -7.22 -2.50
C LYS A 174 7.57 -7.50 -1.52
N ALA A 175 7.76 -8.74 -1.10
CA ALA A 175 8.85 -9.12 -0.20
C ALA A 175 10.22 -8.85 -0.83
N ALA A 176 10.38 -9.18 -2.11
CA ALA A 176 11.60 -8.90 -2.87
C ALA A 176 11.83 -7.39 -3.05
N GLU A 177 10.78 -6.58 -3.26
CA GLU A 177 10.91 -5.11 -3.30
C GLU A 177 11.41 -4.57 -1.96
N VAL A 178 10.81 -4.99 -0.84
CA VAL A 178 11.26 -4.58 0.50
C VAL A 178 12.70 -5.00 0.74
N ALA A 179 13.08 -6.24 0.39
CA ALA A 179 14.44 -6.73 0.51
C ALA A 179 15.46 -5.93 -0.33
N LEU A 180 15.10 -5.56 -1.56
CA LEU A 180 15.93 -4.70 -2.40
C LEU A 180 16.06 -3.28 -1.86
N VAL A 181 15.01 -2.75 -1.23
CA VAL A 181 15.08 -1.44 -0.57
C VAL A 181 15.99 -1.50 0.65
N VAL A 182 15.88 -2.54 1.49
CA VAL A 182 16.80 -2.76 2.62
C VAL A 182 18.24 -2.89 2.14
N GLY A 183 18.48 -3.74 1.14
CA GLY A 183 19.81 -3.93 0.54
C GLY A 183 20.34 -2.63 -0.08
N GLY A 184 19.49 -1.85 -0.72
CA GLY A 184 19.85 -0.56 -1.27
C GLY A 184 20.17 0.51 -0.22
N LEU A 185 19.46 0.52 0.91
CA LEU A 185 19.79 1.41 2.05
C LEU A 185 21.14 1.05 2.67
N LEU A 186 21.42 -0.24 2.87
CA LEU A 186 22.71 -0.73 3.35
C LEU A 186 23.85 -0.40 2.36
N LEU A 187 23.59 -0.55 1.07
CA LEU A 187 24.55 -0.17 0.03
C LEU A 187 24.78 1.34 0.01
N ALA A 188 23.72 2.15 0.20
CA ALA A 188 23.80 3.59 0.29
C ALA A 188 24.61 4.07 1.51
N GLU A 189 24.46 3.43 2.67
CA GLU A 189 25.29 3.67 3.85
C GLU A 189 26.78 3.45 3.56
N ARG A 190 27.12 2.45 2.75
CA ARG A 190 28.51 2.15 2.36
C ARG A 190 29.05 3.09 1.28
N LEU A 191 28.21 3.54 0.36
CA LEU A 191 28.60 4.35 -0.79
C LEU A 191 28.57 5.86 -0.52
N PHE A 192 27.69 6.33 0.35
CA PHE A 192 27.49 7.75 0.64
C PHE A 192 27.84 8.05 2.09
N ALA A 193 28.92 8.81 2.31
CA ALA A 193 29.37 9.20 3.65
C ALA A 193 28.32 9.99 4.48
N GLY A 194 27.31 10.55 3.81
CA GLY A 194 26.19 11.25 4.42
C GLY A 194 24.99 10.38 4.80
N VAL A 195 24.99 9.08 4.49
CA VAL A 195 23.95 8.13 4.92
C VAL A 195 24.49 7.36 6.12
N ARG A 196 23.83 7.47 7.27
CA ARG A 196 24.21 6.75 8.49
C ARG A 196 22.99 6.09 9.09
N LEU A 197 23.14 4.81 9.42
CA LEU A 197 22.22 4.11 10.31
C LEU A 197 22.84 4.04 11.70
N GLU A 198 22.04 4.38 12.69
CA GLU A 198 22.45 4.26 14.09
C GLU A 198 22.82 2.80 14.41
N SER A 199 24.04 2.60 14.89
CA SER A 199 24.57 1.27 15.21
C SER A 199 23.99 0.80 16.54
N GLY A 200 23.28 -0.33 16.52
CA GLY A 200 22.67 -0.93 17.71
C GLY A 200 22.62 -2.46 17.62
N PRO A 201 21.85 -3.12 18.50
CA PRO A 201 21.71 -4.57 18.47
C PRO A 201 21.14 -5.02 17.10
N HIS A 202 21.67 -6.11 16.53
CA HIS A 202 21.36 -6.50 15.15
C HIS A 202 19.87 -6.66 14.87
N VAL A 203 19.13 -7.32 15.77
CA VAL A 203 17.70 -7.63 15.57
C VAL A 203 16.82 -6.37 15.45
N PRO A 204 16.84 -5.41 16.40
CA PRO A 204 16.04 -4.19 16.28
C PRO A 204 16.51 -3.30 15.11
N GLN A 205 17.80 -3.30 14.77
CA GLN A 205 18.30 -2.59 13.59
C GLN A 205 17.73 -3.15 12.28
N TRP A 206 17.67 -4.48 12.12
CA TRP A 206 17.03 -5.12 10.96
C TRP A 206 15.53 -4.85 10.91
N MET A 207 14.86 -4.81 12.06
CA MET A 207 13.45 -4.50 12.17
C MET A 207 13.17 -3.05 11.73
N ALA A 208 13.94 -2.08 12.24
CA ALA A 208 13.84 -0.68 11.84
C ALA A 208 14.10 -0.48 10.34
N LEU A 209 15.15 -1.11 9.79
CA LEU A 209 15.42 -1.10 8.35
C LEU A 209 14.26 -1.66 7.53
N THR A 210 13.67 -2.75 7.99
CA THR A 210 12.51 -3.36 7.34
C THR A 210 11.30 -2.44 7.39
N VAL A 211 11.03 -1.79 8.53
CA VAL A 211 9.97 -0.77 8.67
C VAL A 211 10.21 0.38 7.70
N VAL A 212 11.42 0.96 7.67
CA VAL A 212 11.77 2.04 6.73
C VAL A 212 11.57 1.60 5.29
N ALA A 213 12.00 0.39 4.93
CA ALA A 213 11.84 -0.14 3.58
C ALA A 213 10.37 -0.36 3.20
N VAL A 214 9.55 -0.84 4.14
CA VAL A 214 8.10 -0.96 3.97
C VAL A 214 7.46 0.41 3.79
N LEU A 215 7.80 1.40 4.62
CA LEU A 215 7.29 2.76 4.52
C LEU A 215 7.70 3.42 3.19
N PHE A 216 8.95 3.25 2.76
CA PHE A 216 9.42 3.74 1.45
C PHE A 216 8.65 3.10 0.30
N SER A 217 8.41 1.80 0.37
CA SER A 217 7.61 1.07 -0.62
C SER A 217 6.15 1.50 -0.63
N ALA A 218 5.59 1.86 0.53
CA ALA A 218 4.23 2.37 0.67
C ALA A 218 4.09 3.82 0.15
N LEU A 219 5.13 4.65 0.33
CA LEU A 219 5.22 6.04 -0.15
C LEU A 219 5.60 6.15 -1.62
N ALA A 220 5.70 5.05 -2.37
CA ALA A 220 6.02 5.07 -3.78
C ALA A 220 4.87 5.70 -4.59
N PHE A 221 4.83 7.03 -4.65
CA PHE A 221 3.91 7.81 -5.48
C PHE A 221 4.18 7.50 -6.95
N GLN A 222 3.31 6.68 -7.56
CA GLN A 222 3.34 6.44 -9.00
C GLN A 222 2.55 7.52 -9.73
N ILE A 223 3.15 8.71 -9.85
CA ILE A 223 2.60 9.74 -10.74
C ILE A 223 3.09 9.43 -12.16
N ASP A 224 2.24 8.79 -12.95
CA ASP A 224 2.52 8.49 -14.37
C ASP A 224 2.34 9.75 -15.23
N LEU A 225 3.37 10.62 -15.22
CA LEU A 225 3.49 11.73 -16.17
C LEU A 225 4.34 11.28 -17.37
N PRO A 226 3.77 11.22 -18.59
CA PRO A 226 4.54 10.86 -19.79
C PRO A 226 5.61 11.92 -20.07
N GLY A 227 6.88 11.49 -20.22
CA GLY A 227 8.02 12.34 -20.58
C GLY A 227 8.94 12.78 -19.43
N LEU A 228 8.44 12.86 -18.18
CA LEU A 228 9.22 13.26 -16.99
C LEU A 228 9.41 12.12 -15.97
N ARG A 229 9.07 10.90 -16.37
CA ARG A 229 8.88 9.74 -15.47
C ARG A 229 10.10 9.43 -14.60
N THR A 230 11.32 9.55 -15.12
CA THR A 230 12.53 9.27 -14.35
C THR A 230 12.84 10.37 -13.33
N LEU A 231 12.68 11.63 -13.73
CA LEU A 231 12.95 12.79 -12.88
C LEU A 231 11.89 12.90 -11.77
N SER A 232 10.62 12.72 -12.09
CA SER A 232 9.53 12.71 -11.10
C SER A 232 9.69 11.58 -10.08
N LEU A 233 10.10 10.37 -10.53
CA LEU A 233 10.36 9.24 -9.64
C LEU A 233 11.53 9.49 -8.69
N VAL A 234 12.62 10.08 -9.19
CA VAL A 234 13.79 10.41 -8.35
C VAL A 234 13.44 11.51 -7.35
N VAL A 235 12.73 12.56 -7.76
CA VAL A 235 12.29 13.64 -6.87
C VAL A 235 11.32 13.11 -5.81
N CYS A 236 10.32 12.30 -6.19
CA CYS A 236 9.40 11.68 -5.23
C CYS A 236 10.13 10.70 -4.30
N GLY A 237 11.11 9.95 -4.82
CA GLY A 237 11.95 9.07 -4.02
C GLY A 237 12.83 9.82 -3.01
N ALA A 238 13.44 10.93 -3.42
CA ALA A 238 14.23 11.80 -2.54
C ALA A 238 13.34 12.46 -1.48
N LEU A 239 12.14 12.93 -1.85
CA LEU A 239 11.15 13.46 -0.92
C LEU A 239 10.68 12.39 0.08
N GLY A 240 10.46 11.16 -0.40
CA GLY A 240 10.13 10.01 0.44
C GLY A 240 11.25 9.69 1.42
N LEU A 241 12.50 9.66 0.98
CA LEU A 241 13.65 9.48 1.87
C LEU A 241 13.82 10.62 2.87
N TRP A 242 13.56 11.86 2.46
CA TRP A 242 13.57 13.01 3.36
C TRP A 242 12.50 12.88 4.44
N LEU A 243 11.27 12.54 4.03
CA LEU A 243 10.16 12.31 4.95
C LEU A 243 10.50 11.15 5.90
N LEU A 244 11.10 10.06 5.42
CA LEU A 244 11.52 8.92 6.24
C LEU A 244 12.65 9.27 7.20
N SER A 245 13.63 10.06 6.77
CA SER A 245 14.69 10.54 7.65
C SER A 245 14.09 11.41 8.76
N TRP A 246 13.15 12.30 8.44
CA TRP A 246 12.39 13.06 9.44
C TRP A 246 11.53 12.15 10.34
N LEU A 247 10.82 11.17 9.78
CA LEU A 247 9.95 10.27 10.54
C LEU A 247 10.76 9.33 11.46
N SER A 248 11.98 8.99 11.07
CA SER A 248 12.90 8.18 11.87
C SER A 248 13.35 8.88 13.15
N THR A 249 13.25 10.21 13.25
CA THR A 249 13.53 10.90 14.53
C THR A 249 12.48 10.62 15.60
N TRP A 250 11.33 10.07 15.22
CA TRP A 250 10.27 9.63 16.13
C TRP A 250 10.39 8.14 16.47
N MET A 251 11.32 7.43 15.83
CA MET A 251 11.60 6.02 16.06
C MET A 251 12.76 5.87 17.05
N GLU A 252 12.91 4.69 17.66
CA GLU A 252 14.07 4.38 18.50
C GLU A 252 15.40 4.33 17.70
N PHE A 253 15.33 4.17 16.37
CA PHE A 253 16.48 4.13 15.48
C PHE A 253 16.40 5.24 14.44
N THR A 254 17.45 6.06 14.37
CA THR A 254 17.50 7.18 13.41
C THR A 254 18.19 6.80 12.09
N LEU A 255 17.49 7.06 10.98
CA LEU A 255 18.06 7.06 9.64
C LEU A 255 18.50 8.49 9.32
N HIS A 256 19.80 8.74 9.39
CA HIS A 256 20.36 10.04 9.10
C HIS A 256 20.84 10.11 7.65
N ILE A 257 20.26 11.00 6.86
CA ILE A 257 20.73 11.29 5.50
C ILE A 257 21.04 12.79 5.41
N SER A 258 22.31 13.13 5.21
CA SER A 258 22.79 14.52 5.19
C SER A 258 23.17 14.97 3.78
N GLY A 259 22.44 15.96 3.27
CA GLY A 259 22.78 16.64 2.02
C GLY A 259 21.81 16.31 0.88
N PHE A 260 21.51 17.31 0.06
CA PHE A 260 20.59 17.17 -1.06
C PHE A 260 21.03 16.06 -2.04
N TRP A 261 22.32 16.03 -2.39
CA TRP A 261 22.86 15.07 -3.35
C TRP A 261 22.87 13.63 -2.83
N THR A 262 22.98 13.41 -1.52
CA THR A 262 22.88 12.06 -0.95
C THR A 262 21.44 11.57 -1.01
N PHE A 263 20.44 12.43 -0.76
CA PHE A 263 19.03 12.05 -0.96
C PHE A 263 18.75 11.65 -2.41
N VAL A 264 19.21 12.45 -3.38
CA VAL A 264 19.06 12.16 -4.81
C VAL A 264 19.81 10.89 -5.19
N GLY A 265 21.06 10.72 -4.74
CA GLY A 265 21.89 9.55 -5.02
C GLY A 265 21.29 8.25 -4.46
N THR A 266 20.84 8.27 -3.20
CA THR A 266 20.17 7.12 -2.57
C THR A 266 18.84 6.82 -3.26
N ALA A 267 18.05 7.84 -3.63
CA ALA A 267 16.82 7.64 -4.39
C ALA A 267 17.09 6.99 -5.76
N CYS A 268 18.09 7.47 -6.51
CA CYS A 268 18.51 6.87 -7.78
C CYS A 268 18.92 5.40 -7.61
N LEU A 269 19.71 5.09 -6.59
CA LEU A 269 20.16 3.74 -6.29
C LEU A 269 18.98 2.80 -5.98
N LEU A 270 18.05 3.26 -5.14
CA LEU A 270 16.84 2.50 -4.81
C LEU A 270 15.92 2.30 -6.02
N MET A 271 15.79 3.31 -6.87
CA MET A 271 15.00 3.23 -8.10
C MET A 271 15.61 2.26 -9.12
N LEU A 272 16.94 2.24 -9.24
CA LEU A 272 17.66 1.28 -10.07
C LEU A 272 17.47 -0.16 -9.58
N LEU A 273 17.58 -0.38 -8.26
CA LEU A 273 17.41 -1.71 -7.66
C LEU A 273 15.95 -2.20 -7.77
N THR A 274 14.98 -1.34 -7.48
CA THR A 274 13.55 -1.73 -7.48
C THR A 274 12.89 -1.70 -8.87
N GLY A 275 13.53 -1.05 -9.86
CA GLY A 275 13.04 -0.90 -11.23
C GLY A 275 12.60 -2.20 -11.90
N PRO A 276 13.41 -3.29 -11.89
CA PRO A 276 13.04 -4.57 -12.48
C PRO A 276 11.76 -5.16 -11.89
N ILE A 277 11.60 -5.11 -10.56
CA ILE A 277 10.39 -5.60 -9.89
C ILE A 277 9.17 -4.78 -10.31
N ARG A 278 9.32 -3.46 -10.45
CA ARG A 278 8.23 -2.59 -10.91
C ARG A 278 7.81 -2.91 -12.34
N LEU A 279 8.76 -3.23 -13.22
CA LEU A 279 8.48 -3.68 -14.58
C LEU A 279 7.74 -5.02 -14.58
N ILE A 280 8.18 -5.97 -13.76
CA ILE A 280 7.51 -7.27 -13.61
C ILE A 280 6.10 -7.09 -13.08
N LYS A 281 5.89 -6.29 -12.01
CA LYS A 281 4.56 -5.97 -11.47
C LYS A 281 3.64 -5.32 -12.51
N ARG A 282 4.18 -4.46 -13.38
CA ARG A 282 3.43 -3.86 -14.48
C ARG A 282 3.08 -4.88 -15.56
N SER A 283 3.95 -5.86 -15.80
CA SER A 283 3.72 -6.95 -16.75
C SER A 283 2.80 -8.05 -16.21
N THR A 284 2.74 -8.26 -14.89
CA THR A 284 1.89 -9.26 -14.22
C THR A 284 0.51 -8.74 -13.86
N ARG A 285 0.28 -7.42 -13.95
CA ARG A 285 -1.07 -6.90 -14.18
C ARG A 285 -1.53 -7.42 -15.54
N GLN A 286 -2.15 -8.60 -15.54
CA GLN A 286 -2.68 -9.23 -16.74
C GLN A 286 -3.55 -8.21 -17.51
N PRO A 287 -3.39 -8.10 -18.84
CA PRO A 287 -4.51 -7.77 -19.70
C PRO A 287 -5.59 -8.85 -19.50
N GLU A 288 -6.87 -8.46 -19.49
CA GLU A 288 -8.09 -9.26 -19.31
C GLU A 288 -7.99 -10.81 -19.51
N PRO A 289 -8.75 -11.59 -18.72
CA PRO A 289 -8.73 -13.05 -18.81
C PRO A 289 -9.17 -13.52 -20.20
N ARG A 290 -8.29 -14.28 -20.87
CA ARG A 290 -8.69 -15.09 -22.03
C ARG A 290 -9.44 -16.31 -21.51
N LEU A 291 -10.75 -16.37 -21.74
CA LEU A 291 -11.57 -17.56 -21.47
C LEU A 291 -11.15 -18.73 -22.37
N PRO A 292 -11.28 -19.99 -21.89
CA PRO A 292 -10.90 -21.17 -22.65
C PRO A 292 -11.82 -21.32 -23.87
N MET A 293 -11.21 -21.62 -25.03
CA MET A 293 -11.94 -22.05 -26.22
C MET A 293 -12.63 -23.37 -25.88
N ASP A 294 -13.94 -23.37 -25.72
CA ASP A 294 -14.73 -24.60 -25.89
C ASP A 294 -14.92 -24.84 -27.39
N ASP A 295 -14.51 -26.03 -27.81
CA ASP A 295 -14.66 -26.58 -29.16
C ASP A 295 -16.15 -26.71 -29.51
N ASP A 296 -16.74 -25.70 -30.17
CA ASP A 296 -18.11 -25.78 -30.68
C ASP A 296 -18.11 -25.96 -32.23
N PRO A 297 -18.50 -27.13 -32.77
CA PRO A 297 -18.32 -27.47 -34.19
C PRO A 297 -19.35 -26.81 -35.14
N PHE A 298 -20.22 -25.93 -34.65
CA PHE A 298 -21.37 -25.41 -35.41
C PHE A 298 -21.25 -23.95 -35.88
N TRP A 299 -20.07 -23.33 -35.78
CA TRP A 299 -19.89 -21.90 -36.11
C TRP A 299 -20.13 -21.53 -37.59
N HIS A 300 -20.12 -22.50 -38.51
CA HIS A 300 -20.24 -22.24 -39.96
C HIS A 300 -21.68 -22.04 -40.47
N LEU A 301 -22.72 -22.29 -39.66
CA LEU A 301 -24.09 -22.47 -40.17
C LEU A 301 -25.06 -21.32 -39.88
N SER A 302 -24.62 -20.19 -39.33
CA SER A 302 -25.53 -19.13 -38.91
C SER A 302 -25.14 -17.77 -39.43
N PHE A 303 -25.06 -17.59 -40.76
CA PHE A 303 -25.41 -16.32 -41.44
C PHE A 303 -25.64 -16.56 -42.95
N THR A 304 -26.75 -17.22 -43.28
CA THR A 304 -27.45 -17.00 -44.54
C THR A 304 -28.86 -16.56 -44.22
N HIS A 305 -29.23 -15.40 -44.78
CA HIS A 305 -30.58 -14.90 -45.07
C HIS A 305 -31.20 -13.74 -44.26
N PHE A 306 -31.47 -12.68 -45.05
CA PHE A 306 -32.51 -11.64 -45.00
C PHE A 306 -32.31 -10.37 -44.16
N TYR A 307 -31.58 -9.40 -44.77
CA TYR A 307 -32.05 -8.12 -45.39
C TYR A 307 -33.49 -7.61 -45.11
N PRO A 308 -33.72 -6.29 -45.21
CA PRO A 308 -33.89 -5.63 -46.52
C PRO A 308 -32.76 -4.66 -46.92
#